data_AF-A0A1V5XQD5-F1
#
_entry.id   AF-A0A1V5XQD5-F1
#
_cell.length_a   1.000
_cell.length_b   1.000
_cell.length_c   1.000
_cell.angle_alpha   90.00
_cell.angle_beta   90.00
_cell.angle_gamma   90.00
#
_symmetry.space_group_name_H-M   'P 1'
#
loop_
_entity.id
_entity.type
_entity.pdbx_description
1 polymer ?
#
loop_
_entity_poly.entity_id
_entity_poly.type
_entity_poly.pdbx_seq_one_letter_code
_entity_poly.pdbx_strand_id
1 'polypeptide(L)' 'MLRREDPQFKALIDDTIVGLMKSGELERIYNKWFMSPIPPNGANLQMPMSEKLKAAIANPNDRPAY' A
#
# COMPACT_ATOMS: atom_id res chain seq x y z
N MET A 1 10.15 -10.43 4.98
CA MET A 1 9.29 -11.34 5.75
C MET A 1 9.27 -10.87 7.20
N LEU A 2 8.10 -10.83 7.82
CA LEU A 2 7.97 -10.58 9.26
C LEU A 2 8.46 -11.82 10.03
N ARG A 3 8.98 -11.63 11.24
CA ARG A 3 9.26 -12.76 12.14
C ARG A 3 7.95 -13.48 12.46
N ARG A 4 7.91 -14.80 12.27
CA ARG A 4 6.68 -15.60 12.35
C ARG A 4 6.03 -15.61 13.73
N GLU A 5 6.84 -15.49 14.78
CA GLU A 5 6.42 -15.60 16.18
C GLU A 5 6.13 -14.24 16.85
N ASP A 6 5.90 -13.17 16.07
CA ASP A 6 5.69 -11.82 16.59
C ASP A 6 4.32 -11.24 16.19
N PRO A 7 3.23 -11.73 16.82
CA PRO A 7 1.87 -11.29 16.49
C PRO A 7 1.61 -9.84 16.89
N GLN A 8 2.29 -9.32 17.92
CA GLN A 8 2.13 -7.93 18.35
C GLN A 8 2.72 -6.98 17.32
N PHE A 9 3.91 -7.29 16.80
CA PHE A 9 4.51 -6.49 15.74
C PHE A 9 3.71 -6.57 14.43
N LYS A 10 3.15 -7.75 14.11
CA LYS A 10 2.20 -7.88 13.00
C LYS A 10 1.00 -6.94 13.17
N ALA A 11 0.33 -7.00 14.32
CA ALA A 11 -0.86 -6.18 14.58
C ALA A 11 -0.56 -4.68 14.46
N LEU A 12 0.58 -4.22 14.98
CA LEU A 12 1.03 -2.83 14.84
C LEU A 12 1.16 -2.41 13.37
N ILE A 13 1.75 -3.27 12.53
CA ILE A 13 1.91 -2.99 11.11
C ILE A 13 0.55 -2.97 10.41
N ASP A 14 -0.29 -3.97 10.67
CA ASP A 14 -1.62 -4.08 10.07
C ASP A 14 -2.45 -2.82 10.40
N ASP A 15 -2.49 -2.41 11.67
CA ASP A 15 -3.20 -1.21 12.13
C ASP A 15 -2.66 0.06 11.47
N THR A 16 -1.33 0.17 11.32
CA THR A 16 -0.70 1.31 10.65
C THR A 16 -1.10 1.39 9.18
N ILE A 17 -1.03 0.27 8.46
CA ILE A 17 -1.38 0.20 7.04
C ILE A 17 -2.87 0.51 6.86
N VAL A 18 -3.74 -0.05 7.69
CA VAL A 18 -5.19 0.24 7.68
C VAL A 18 -5.46 1.71 7.97
N GLY A 19 -4.71 2.33 8.88
CA GLY A 19 -4.78 3.77 9.14
C GLY A 19 -4.44 4.62 7.91
N LEU A 20 -3.39 4.26 7.18
CA LEU A 20 -3.01 4.92 5.93
C LEU A 20 -4.06 4.74 4.82
N MET A 21 -4.69 3.57 4.75
CA MET A 21 -5.78 3.30 3.81
C MET A 21 -7.00 4.18 4.12
N LYS A 22 -7.46 4.19 5.37
CA LYS A 22 -8.66 4.94 5.79
C LYS A 22 -8.49 6.45 5.69
N SER A 23 -7.29 6.96 5.90
CA SER A 23 -6.99 8.40 5.78
C SER A 23 -6.80 8.87 4.33
N GLY A 24 -6.74 7.95 3.36
CA GLY A 24 -6.37 8.25 1.97
C GLY A 24 -4.88 8.58 1.79
N GLU A 25 -4.07 8.47 2.83
CA GLU A 25 -2.63 8.71 2.73
C GLU A 25 -1.93 7.66 1.86
N LEU A 26 -2.41 6.40 1.89
CA LEU A 26 -1.89 5.35 1.02
C LEU A 26 -2.07 5.71 -0.47
N GLU A 27 -3.21 6.29 -0.84
CA GLU A 27 -3.47 6.73 -2.21
C GLU A 27 -2.53 7.87 -2.61
N ARG A 28 -2.29 8.83 -1.70
CA ARG A 28 -1.30 9.90 -1.93
C ARG A 28 0.10 9.35 -2.14
N ILE A 29 0.51 8.37 -1.34
CA ILE A 29 1.81 7.69 -1.48
C ILE A 29 1.87 6.97 -2.83
N TYR A 30 0.82 6.25 -3.22
CA TYR A 30 0.76 5.59 -4.52
C TYR A 30 0.92 6.57 -5.67
N ASN A 31 0.16 7.67 -5.65
CA ASN A 31 0.20 8.68 -6.70
C ASN A 31 1.58 9.33 -6.82
N LYS A 32 2.27 9.55 -5.70
CA LYS A 32 3.65 10.08 -5.69
C LYS A 32 4.63 9.18 -6.44
N TRP A 33 4.52 7.86 -6.28
CA TRP A 33 5.51 6.92 -6.79
C TRP A 33 5.15 6.29 -8.14
N PHE A 34 3.86 6.17 -8.45
CA PHE A 34 3.39 5.44 -9.65
C PHE A 34 2.72 6.34 -10.70
N MET A 35 2.21 7.50 -10.30
CA MET A 35 1.45 8.41 -11.18
C MET A 35 2.10 9.79 -11.33
N SER A 36 3.21 10.05 -10.64
CA SER A 36 3.94 11.32 -10.68
C SER A 36 5.39 11.10 -11.12
N PRO A 37 6.07 12.15 -11.62
CA PRO A 37 7.52 12.11 -11.86
C PRO A 37 8.30 11.72 -10.60
N ILE A 38 9.12 10.67 -10.70
CA ILE A 38 9.96 10.19 -9.59
C ILE A 38 11.45 10.50 -9.83
N PRO A 39 12.21 10.79 -8.75
CA PRO A 39 13.65 11.03 -8.86
C PRO A 39 14.43 9.75 -9.23
N PRO A 40 15.67 9.89 -9.76
CA PRO A 40 16.37 11.15 -10.04
C PRO A 40 16.00 11.80 -11.39
N ASN A 41 15.49 11.02 -12.35
CA ASN A 41 15.37 11.46 -13.74
C ASN A 41 13.99 12.02 -14.10
N GLY A 42 13.04 12.09 -13.15
CA GLY A 42 11.70 12.60 -13.38
C GLY A 42 10.82 11.71 -14.26
N ALA A 43 11.17 10.43 -14.41
CA ALA A 43 10.33 9.48 -15.14
C ALA A 43 9.02 9.25 -14.38
N ASN A 44 7.91 9.10 -15.09
CA ASN A 44 6.62 8.74 -14.52
C ASN A 44 6.24 7.34 -15.01
N LEU A 45 5.92 6.43 -14.08
CA LEU A 45 5.55 5.06 -14.41
C LEU A 45 4.18 4.97 -15.07
N GLN A 46 3.29 5.94 -14.82
CA GLN A 46 1.91 5.98 -15.32
C GLN A 46 1.16 4.67 -15.06
N MET A 47 1.36 4.10 -13.88
CA MET A 47 0.76 2.84 -13.47
C MET A 47 -0.44 3.12 -12.57
N PRO A 48 -1.67 3.14 -13.10
CA PRO A 48 -2.85 3.29 -12.24
C PRO A 48 -3.04 2.05 -11.36
N MET A 49 -3.63 2.26 -10.18
CA MET A 49 -3.96 1.13 -9.29
C MET A 49 -4.87 0.14 -10.00
N SER A 50 -4.52 -1.14 -9.92
CA SER A 50 -5.37 -2.22 -10.41
C SER A 50 -6.64 -2.32 -9.57
N GLU A 51 -7.70 -2.86 -10.16
CA GLU A 51 -8.96 -3.09 -9.46
C GLU A 51 -8.79 -4.00 -8.23
N LYS A 52 -7.89 -4.97 -8.31
CA LYS A 52 -7.53 -5.85 -7.18
C LYS A 52 -6.92 -5.06 -6.01
N LEU A 53 -6.05 -4.11 -6.30
CA LEU A 53 -5.44 -3.25 -5.28
C LEU A 53 -6.48 -2.32 -4.66
N LYS A 54 -7.33 -1.68 -5.48
CA LYS A 54 -8.43 -0.84 -4.98
C LYS A 54 -9.37 -1.63 -4.05
N ALA A 55 -9.72 -2.86 -4.44
CA ALA A 55 -10.56 -3.73 -3.62
C ALA A 55 -9.89 -4.12 -2.30
N ALA A 56 -8.57 -4.38 -2.30
CA ALA A 56 -7.80 -4.67 -1.09
C ALA A 56 -7.68 -3.44 -0.17
N ILE A 57 -7.60 -2.23 -0.71
CA ILE A 57 -7.62 -0.99 0.10
C ILE A 57 -9.00 -0.78 0.73
N ALA A 58 -10.07 -1.01 -0.04
CA ALA A 58 -11.44 -0.89 0.46
C ALA A 58 -11.77 -1.97 1.51
N ASN A 59 -11.22 -3.18 1.35
CA ASN A 59 -11.41 -4.32 2.25
C ASN A 59 -10.05 -4.97 2.60
N PRO A 60 -9.30 -4.38 3.54
CA PRO A 60 -7.95 -4.83 3.91
C PRO A 60 -7.94 -6.29 4.38
N ASN A 61 -6.98 -7.06 3.87
CA ASN A 61 -6.81 -8.47 4.22
C ASN A 61 -5.37 -8.94 3.95
N ASP A 62 -4.99 -10.05 4.58
CA ASP A 62 -3.67 -10.68 4.43
C ASP A 62 -3.63 -11.77 3.36
N ARG A 63 -4.61 -11.85 2.47
CA ARG A 63 -4.64 -12.92 1.46
C ARG A 63 -3.60 -12.64 0.39
N PRO A 64 -2.88 -13.68 -0.05
CA PRO A 64 -1.91 -13.50 -1.12
C PRO A 64 -2.62 -13.11 -2.43
N ALA A 65 -1.99 -12.19 -3.16
CA ALA A 65 -2.54 -11.65 -4.40
C ALA A 65 -2.23 -12.56 -5.60
N TYR A 66 -2.68 -13.82 -5.59
CA TYR A 66 -2.65 -14.71 -6.77
C TYR A 66 -3.76 -14.40 -7.76
#